data_AF-A0A956YL60-F1
#
_entry.id   AF-A0A956YL60-F1
#
_cell.length_a   1.000
_cell.length_b   1.000
_cell.length_c   1.000
_cell.angle_alpha   90.00
_cell.angle_beta   90.00
_cell.angle_gamma   90.00
#
_symmetry.space_group_name_H-M   'P 1'
#
loop_
_entity.id
_entity.type
_entity.pdbx_description
1 polymer ?
#
loop_
_entity_poly.entity_id
_entity_poly.type
_entity_poly.pdbx_seq_one_letter_code
_entity_poly.pdbx_strand_id
1 'polypeptide(L)'
;FKVRSFKPFMASEKANDARLNSAVEFGRAEMGESSEFHDSVLRAVLYALMELVKNVDSSEVLAHLTLNIPNYYGDMTQRELAVDLADYLAKRLDQLRPEEASAARVLRELIKNQRLG
;
A
#
# COMPACT_ATOMS: atom_id res chain seq x y z
N PHE A 1 18.58 -10.78 -3.04
CA PHE A 1 17.85 -9.53 -2.81
C PHE A 1 18.85 -8.37 -2.86
N LYS A 2 18.88 -7.60 -3.96
CA LYS A 2 19.71 -6.38 -4.06
C LYS A 2 18.85 -5.28 -4.69
N VAL A 3 18.29 -4.43 -3.84
CA VAL A 3 17.71 -3.15 -4.27
C VAL A 3 18.87 -2.31 -4.81
N ARG A 4 18.72 -1.72 -6.00
CA ARG A 4 19.84 -1.01 -6.65
C ARG A 4 20.17 0.28 -5.93
N SER A 5 19.15 0.96 -5.39
CA SER A 5 19.27 2.12 -4.52
C SER A 5 18.00 2.27 -3.69
N PHE A 6 18.10 2.37 -2.37
CA PHE A 6 16.94 2.58 -1.50
C PHE A 6 16.53 4.05 -1.35
N LYS A 7 17.33 4.98 -1.89
CA LYS A 7 17.13 6.43 -1.78
C LYS A 7 15.76 6.91 -2.27
N PRO A 8 15.19 6.41 -3.39
CA PRO A 8 13.86 6.83 -3.84
C PRO A 8 12.75 6.53 -2.82
N PHE A 9 12.97 5.57 -1.92
CA PHE A 9 12.01 5.16 -0.90
C PHE A 9 12.19 5.90 0.43
N MET A 10 13.23 6.72 0.57
CA MET A 10 13.56 7.48 1.78
C MET A 10 12.98 8.88 1.69
N ALA A 11 12.24 9.30 2.72
CA ALA A 11 11.82 10.69 2.86
C ALA A 11 12.92 11.56 3.48
N SER A 12 13.79 10.96 4.30
CA SER A 12 14.93 11.63 4.92
C SER A 12 16.05 10.62 5.16
N GLU A 13 17.28 10.98 4.79
CA GLU A 13 18.51 10.22 5.08
C GLU A 13 19.29 10.82 6.28
N LYS A 14 18.76 11.89 6.88
CA LYS A 14 19.45 12.63 7.95
C LYS A 14 19.47 11.81 9.25
N ALA A 15 20.61 11.80 9.93
CA ALA A 15 20.75 11.15 11.23
C ALA A 15 19.67 11.64 12.23
N ASN A 16 19.08 10.69 12.97
CA ASN A 16 17.95 10.88 13.90
C ASN A 16 16.59 11.28 13.27
N ASP A 17 16.54 11.46 11.95
CA ASP A 17 15.32 11.76 11.20
C ASP A 17 15.12 10.79 10.02
N ALA A 18 15.95 9.75 9.95
CA ALA A 18 15.93 8.79 8.85
C ALA A 18 14.62 8.01 8.83
N ARG A 19 13.87 8.13 7.73
CA ARG A 19 12.56 7.47 7.59
C ARG A 19 12.21 7.21 6.12
N LEU A 20 11.35 6.21 5.92
CA LEU A 20 10.77 5.91 4.61
C LEU A 20 9.66 6.90 4.25
N ASN A 21 9.38 7.00 2.96
CA ASN A 21 8.19 7.68 2.45
C ASN A 21 6.91 7.06 3.02
N SER A 22 5.93 7.91 3.28
CA SER A 22 4.57 7.53 3.61
C SER A 22 3.79 7.11 2.37
N ALA A 23 2.63 6.49 2.57
CA ALA A 23 1.74 6.16 1.45
C ALA A 23 1.38 7.44 0.68
N VAL A 24 1.12 8.54 1.41
CA VAL A 24 0.82 9.85 0.83
C VAL A 24 2.02 10.45 0.08
N GLU A 25 3.24 10.32 0.62
CA GLU A 25 4.47 10.80 0.00
C GLU A 25 4.85 10.01 -1.25
N PHE A 26 4.62 8.69 -1.27
CA PHE A 26 4.76 7.88 -2.48
C PHE A 26 3.76 8.31 -3.55
N GLY A 27 2.51 8.56 -3.16
CA GLY A 27 1.47 9.05 -4.04
C GLY A 27 1.36 8.21 -5.32
N ARG A 28 1.57 8.86 -6.47
CA ARG A 28 1.58 8.21 -7.79
C ARG A 28 2.99 8.04 -8.38
N ALA A 29 4.04 8.48 -7.66
CA ALA A 29 5.41 8.52 -8.20
C ALA A 29 5.93 7.11 -8.52
N GLU A 30 5.57 6.12 -7.71
CA GLU A 30 5.99 4.71 -7.88
C GLU A 30 5.02 3.89 -8.74
N MET A 31 4.09 4.52 -9.47
CA MET A 31 3.14 3.81 -10.34
C MET A 31 3.65 3.54 -11.76
N GLY A 32 4.78 4.13 -12.15
CA GLY A 32 5.37 3.91 -13.47
C GLY A 32 6.01 2.53 -13.64
N GLU A 33 6.07 2.04 -14.88
CA GLU A 33 6.69 0.76 -15.27
C GLU A 33 8.18 0.65 -14.91
N SER A 34 8.85 1.79 -14.75
CA SER A 34 10.26 1.86 -14.35
C SER A 34 10.49 1.80 -12.83
N SER A 35 9.43 1.79 -12.01
CA SER A 35 9.55 1.70 -10.56
C SER A 35 9.96 0.29 -10.13
N GLU A 36 10.81 0.18 -9.10
CA GLU A 36 11.12 -1.14 -8.51
C GLU A 36 9.89 -1.77 -7.81
N PHE A 37 8.85 -0.97 -7.53
CA PHE A 37 7.58 -1.44 -6.97
C PHE A 37 6.54 -1.78 -8.03
N HIS A 38 6.85 -1.62 -9.31
CA HIS A 38 5.96 -1.99 -10.40
C HIS A 38 5.46 -3.44 -10.26
N ASP A 39 4.17 -3.66 -10.53
CA ASP A 39 3.45 -4.92 -10.37
C ASP A 39 3.46 -5.59 -8.98
N SER A 40 4.04 -4.95 -7.96
CA SER A 40 4.02 -5.51 -6.61
C SER A 40 2.68 -5.28 -5.90
N VAL A 41 2.24 -6.25 -5.11
CA VAL A 41 1.08 -6.10 -4.21
C VAL A 41 1.31 -4.98 -3.20
N LEU A 42 2.55 -4.82 -2.73
CA LEU A 42 2.90 -3.74 -1.80
C LEU A 42 2.60 -2.36 -2.39
N ARG A 43 2.92 -2.12 -3.67
CA ARG A 43 2.57 -0.87 -4.35
C ARG A 43 1.07 -0.63 -4.35
N ALA A 44 0.30 -1.64 -4.73
CA ALA A 44 -1.16 -1.53 -4.80
C ALA A 44 -1.76 -1.22 -3.41
N VAL A 45 -1.26 -1.87 -2.37
CA VAL A 45 -1.67 -1.61 -0.97
C VAL A 45 -1.30 -0.19 -0.54
N LEU A 46 -0.06 0.26 -0.77
CA LEU A 46 0.37 1.62 -0.42
C LEU A 46 -0.44 2.69 -1.19
N TYR A 47 -0.77 2.44 -2.45
CA TYR A 47 -1.63 3.31 -3.25
C TYR A 47 -3.05 3.39 -2.68
N ALA A 48 -3.66 2.25 -2.34
CA ALA A 48 -4.99 2.19 -1.72
C ALA A 48 -5.02 2.88 -0.34
N LEU A 49 -3.96 2.73 0.48
CA LEU A 49 -3.83 3.47 1.75
C LEU A 49 -3.84 4.98 1.49
N MET A 50 -3.07 5.44 0.51
CA MET A 50 -3.00 6.86 0.15
C MET A 50 -4.37 7.40 -0.27
N GLU A 51 -5.12 6.64 -1.07
CA GLU A 51 -6.48 7.02 -1.49
C GLU A 51 -7.45 7.09 -0.30
N LEU A 52 -7.43 6.12 0.61
CA LEU A 52 -8.24 6.15 1.82
C LEU A 52 -7.90 7.32 2.74
N VAL A 53 -6.62 7.64 2.91
CA VAL A 53 -6.18 8.83 3.68
C VAL A 53 -6.68 10.12 3.02
N LYS A 54 -6.79 10.13 1.69
CA LYS A 54 -7.36 11.25 0.91
C LYS A 54 -8.89 11.21 0.83
N ASN A 55 -9.56 10.32 1.56
CA ASN A 55 -11.02 10.17 1.58
C ASN A 55 -11.64 9.83 0.21
N VAL A 56 -10.91 9.09 -0.63
CA VAL A 56 -11.48 8.46 -1.83
C VAL A 56 -12.50 7.40 -1.39
N ASP A 57 -13.57 7.23 -2.17
CA ASP A 57 -14.61 6.28 -1.86
C ASP A 57 -14.09 4.84 -1.77
N SER A 58 -14.57 4.08 -0.79
CA SER A 58 -14.08 2.72 -0.53
C SER A 58 -14.31 1.75 -1.70
N SER A 59 -15.35 1.95 -2.49
CA SER A 59 -15.61 1.12 -3.68
C SER A 59 -14.63 1.44 -4.81
N GLU A 60 -14.28 2.72 -4.98
CA GLU A 60 -13.27 3.17 -5.94
C GLU A 60 -11.88 2.67 -5.54
N VAL A 61 -11.52 2.76 -4.25
CA VAL A 61 -10.26 2.20 -3.71
C VAL A 61 -10.16 0.70 -3.97
N LEU A 62 -11.21 -0.07 -3.72
CA LEU A 62 -11.22 -1.51 -3.99
C LEU A 62 -11.07 -1.82 -5.49
N ALA A 63 -11.70 -1.02 -6.36
CA ALA A 63 -11.56 -1.17 -7.80
C ALA A 63 -10.11 -0.88 -8.24
N HIS A 64 -9.51 0.21 -7.77
CA HIS A 64 -8.11 0.54 -8.06
C HIS A 64 -7.14 -0.49 -7.52
N LEU A 65 -7.33 -0.97 -6.27
CA LEU A 65 -6.52 -2.04 -5.70
C LEU A 65 -6.55 -3.29 -6.59
N THR A 66 -7.76 -3.72 -6.97
CA THR A 66 -7.97 -4.91 -7.81
C THR A 66 -7.29 -4.77 -9.17
N LEU A 67 -7.32 -3.58 -9.79
CA LEU A 67 -6.67 -3.31 -11.07
C LEU A 67 -5.14 -3.28 -10.97
N ASN A 68 -4.60 -2.89 -9.81
CA ASN A 68 -3.15 -2.75 -9.61
C ASN A 68 -2.47 -4.02 -9.09
N ILE A 69 -3.24 -5.02 -8.64
CA ILE A 69 -2.72 -6.33 -8.25
C ILE A 69 -2.79 -7.29 -9.44
N PRO A 70 -1.66 -7.81 -9.94
CA PRO A 70 -1.65 -8.78 -11.02
C PRO A 70 -2.45 -10.04 -10.65
N ASN A 71 -3.27 -10.53 -11.58
CA ASN A 71 -4.04 -11.76 -11.42
C ASN A 71 -4.89 -11.84 -10.14
N TYR A 72 -5.42 -10.70 -9.65
CA TYR A 72 -6.13 -10.62 -8.38
C TYR A 72 -7.23 -11.67 -8.17
N TYR A 73 -8.02 -11.96 -9.21
CA TYR A 73 -9.09 -12.97 -9.15
C TYR A 73 -8.64 -14.40 -9.49
N GLY A 74 -7.51 -14.56 -10.18
CA GLY A 74 -7.00 -15.87 -10.59
C GLY A 74 -5.97 -16.47 -9.63
N ASP A 75 -5.38 -15.66 -8.74
CA ASP A 75 -4.44 -16.09 -7.71
C ASP A 75 -4.86 -15.51 -6.35
N MET A 76 -5.53 -16.35 -5.55
CA MET A 76 -6.00 -15.97 -4.22
C MET A 76 -4.87 -15.62 -3.25
N THR A 77 -3.64 -16.06 -3.51
CA THR A 77 -2.49 -15.73 -2.65
C THR A 77 -2.14 -14.25 -2.71
N GLN A 78 -2.41 -13.56 -3.84
CA GLN A 78 -2.20 -12.11 -3.96
C GLN A 78 -3.16 -11.33 -3.07
N ARG A 79 -4.42 -11.78 -2.99
CA ARG A 79 -5.44 -11.20 -2.12
C ARG A 79 -5.08 -11.42 -0.65
N GLU A 80 -4.66 -12.62 -0.27
CA GLU A 80 -4.18 -12.92 1.09
C GLU A 80 -2.97 -12.06 1.45
N LEU A 81 -2.01 -11.92 0.54
CA LEU A 81 -0.86 -11.05 0.74
C LEU A 81 -1.27 -9.58 0.94
N ALA A 82 -2.26 -9.08 0.19
CA ALA A 82 -2.77 -7.71 0.36
C ALA A 82 -3.40 -7.51 1.75
N VAL A 83 -4.14 -8.51 2.25
CA VAL A 83 -4.71 -8.51 3.61
C VAL A 83 -3.61 -8.49 4.67
N ASP A 84 -2.59 -9.33 4.52
CA ASP A 84 -1.48 -9.45 5.47
C ASP A 84 -0.62 -8.18 5.49
N LEU A 85 -0.35 -7.59 4.33
CA LEU A 85 0.37 -6.32 4.23
C LEU A 85 -0.41 -5.18 4.89
N ALA A 86 -1.72 -5.09 4.65
CA ALA A 86 -2.57 -4.09 5.30
C ALA A 86 -2.60 -4.27 6.84
N ASP A 87 -2.69 -5.51 7.34
CA ASP A 87 -2.63 -5.80 8.78
C ASP A 87 -1.27 -5.44 9.39
N TYR A 88 -0.18 -5.77 8.69
CA TYR A 88 1.17 -5.42 9.12
C TYR A 88 1.37 -3.91 9.21
N LEU A 89 0.94 -3.16 8.19
CA LEU A 89 1.03 -1.70 8.15
C LEU A 89 0.17 -1.07 9.26
N ALA A 90 -1.05 -1.57 9.48
CA ALA A 90 -1.92 -1.11 10.56
C ALA A 90 -1.23 -1.19 11.93
N LYS A 91 -0.57 -2.32 12.22
CA LYS A 91 0.14 -2.52 13.49
C LYS A 91 1.42 -1.69 13.57
N ARG A 92 2.19 -1.63 12.47
CA ARG A 92 3.50 -0.98 12.46
C ARG A 92 3.41 0.53 12.51
N LEU A 93 2.38 1.11 11.88
CA LEU A 93 2.20 2.56 11.77
C LEU A 93 1.41 3.15 12.94
N ASP A 94 0.87 2.34 13.86
CA ASP A 94 -0.05 2.79 14.91
C ASP A 94 0.50 3.97 15.73
N GLN A 95 1.79 3.94 16.08
CA GLN A 95 2.45 5.02 16.82
C GLN A 95 3.17 6.04 15.92
N LEU A 96 3.47 5.69 14.67
CA LEU A 96 4.28 6.54 13.77
C LEU A 96 3.40 7.45 12.90
N ARG A 97 2.29 6.90 12.40
CA ARG A 97 1.36 7.53 11.46
C ARG A 97 -0.06 6.97 11.71
N PRO A 98 -0.75 7.44 12.78
CA PRO A 98 -2.04 6.89 13.19
C PRO A 98 -3.12 6.94 12.10
N GLU A 99 -3.07 7.94 11.23
CA GLU A 99 -4.00 8.09 10.10
C GLU A 99 -3.81 6.95 9.07
N GLU A 100 -2.57 6.68 8.66
CA GLU A 100 -2.26 5.55 7.76
C GLU A 100 -2.57 4.20 8.41
N ALA A 101 -2.31 4.07 9.72
CA ALA A 101 -2.68 2.88 10.46
C ALA A 101 -4.20 2.64 10.44
N SER A 102 -4.99 3.69 10.63
CA SER A 102 -6.45 3.62 10.54
C SER A 102 -6.92 3.22 9.14
N ALA A 103 -6.39 3.87 8.09
CA ALA A 103 -6.68 3.53 6.71
C ALA A 103 -6.32 2.07 6.38
N ALA A 104 -5.20 1.56 6.88
CA ALA A 104 -4.78 0.18 6.69
C ALA A 104 -5.74 -0.82 7.36
N ARG A 105 -6.28 -0.51 8.54
CA ARG A 105 -7.34 -1.32 9.19
C ARG A 105 -8.61 -1.36 8.34
N VAL A 106 -9.03 -0.21 7.80
CA VAL A 106 -10.19 -0.13 6.91
C VAL A 106 -9.95 -0.95 5.64
N LEU A 107 -8.80 -0.78 4.98
CA LEU A 107 -8.47 -1.52 3.76
C LEU A 107 -8.49 -3.04 3.99
N ARG A 108 -7.91 -3.50 5.09
CA ARG A 108 -7.92 -4.92 5.48
C ARG A 108 -9.34 -5.47 5.54
N GLU A 109 -10.25 -4.76 6.19
CA GLU A 109 -11.64 -5.20 6.30
C GLU A 109 -12.39 -5.10 4.96
N LEU A 110 -12.11 -4.07 4.15
CA LEU A 110 -12.66 -3.96 2.80
C LEU A 110 -12.30 -5.17 1.92
N ILE A 111 -11.02 -5.55 1.90
CA ILE A 111 -10.53 -6.68 1.09
C ILE A 111 -11.15 -8.00 1.59
N LYS A 112 -11.20 -8.21 2.91
CA LYS A 112 -11.76 -9.44 3.50
C LYS A 112 -13.24 -9.61 3.22
N ASN A 113 -14.00 -8.52 3.23
CA ASN A 113 -15.45 -8.52 3.00
C ASN A 113 -15.85 -8.31 1.53
N GLN A 114 -14.89 -8.14 0.62
CA GLN A 114 -15.15 -8.05 -0.81
C GLN A 114 -15.83 -9.33 -1.30
N ARG A 115 -17.01 -9.19 -1.91
CA ARG A 115 -17.74 -10.30 -2.51
C ARG A 115 -17.08 -10.65 -3.84
N LEU A 116 -16.57 -11.87 -3.93
CA LEU A 116 -16.13 -12.46 -5.19
C LEU A 116 -17.41 -12.98 -5.87
N GLY A 117 -17.88 -12.24 -6.88
CA GLY A 117 -19.09 -12.58 -7.64
C GLY A 117 -18.93 -13.84 -8.48
#